data_AF-A0A7Y0HUV0-F1
#
_entry.id   AF-A0A7Y0HUV0-F1
#
_cell.length_a   1.000
_cell.length_b   1.000
_cell.length_c   1.000
_cell.angle_alpha   90.00
_cell.angle_beta   90.00
_cell.angle_gamma   90.00
#
_symmetry.space_group_name_H-M   'P 1'
#
loop_
_entity.id
_entity.type
_entity.pdbx_description
1 polymer ?
#
loop_
_entity_poly.entity_id
_entity_poly.type
_entity_poly.pdbx_seq_one_letter_code
_entity_poly.pdbx_strand_id
1 'polypeptide(L)'
;MPTASSTGSVVSLPVHNAACEKACGKTCKCHCAGSGHRCDLIQQTLRGKQSPILNSCFGALFSSATANPVQGQVVASGRQWDSSPVITSIPQTGRRASQVEQRILDVSLHDLFRFVATLNLSGSWPQASEALMMKHSASVQKSVEAVSANDASNGYLWAAGMAALSDFFSSLGANSPFPSLTQIQTGVSNNLSTASYSKLAYPRRSKAPTIHALNNFKVSNDLAEALAKGAVEAYQLLNQNLNDLLFLIQFIGSATTVDLWRHPAVVRYCLQPALQTALTRLKNSQVSSSMGYSMVTPSNEFDLINNHLKNLWLKNKNW
;
A
#
# COMPACT_ATOMS: atom_id res chain seq x y z
N MET A 1 14.93 50.83 15.56
CA MET A 1 14.11 49.62 15.78
C MET A 1 14.22 48.77 14.53
N PRO A 2 14.96 47.65 14.53
CA PRO A 2 15.02 46.76 13.39
C PRO A 2 13.89 45.74 13.46
N THR A 3 13.22 45.59 12.32
CA THR A 3 12.15 44.64 12.02
C THR A 3 12.68 43.20 12.05
N ALA A 4 12.03 42.33 12.83
CA ALA A 4 12.31 40.90 12.86
C ALA A 4 11.79 40.25 11.57
N SER A 5 12.71 39.78 10.75
CA SER A 5 12.46 38.84 9.65
C SER A 5 12.17 37.46 10.25
N SER A 6 10.95 36.96 10.05
CA SER A 6 10.57 35.59 10.39
C SER A 6 11.20 34.64 9.38
N THR A 7 12.35 34.07 9.74
CA THR A 7 12.87 32.88 9.06
C THR A 7 11.91 31.72 9.32
N GLY A 8 11.15 31.36 8.30
CA GLY A 8 10.32 30.16 8.30
C GLY A 8 11.20 28.95 8.61
N SER A 9 10.95 28.34 9.77
CA SER A 9 11.65 27.13 10.18
C SER A 9 11.30 26.04 9.17
N VAL A 10 12.27 25.63 8.35
CA VAL A 10 12.18 24.42 7.54
C VAL A 10 12.03 23.28 8.54
N VAL A 11 10.82 22.74 8.66
CA VAL A 11 10.59 21.51 9.42
C VAL A 11 11.35 20.43 8.67
N SER A 12 12.54 20.09 9.17
CA SER A 12 13.28 18.92 8.68
C SER A 12 12.39 17.70 8.91
N LEU A 13 12.00 17.02 7.83
CA LEU A 13 11.34 15.73 7.93
C LEU A 13 12.18 14.81 8.84
N PRO A 14 11.56 13.99 9.72
CA PRO A 14 12.29 13.08 10.57
C PRO A 14 13.32 12.29 9.76
N VAL A 15 14.58 12.29 10.17
CA VAL A 15 15.64 11.51 9.50
C VAL A 15 15.29 10.04 9.65
N HIS A 16 14.78 9.46 8.57
CA HIS A 16 14.28 8.09 8.57
C HIS A 16 15.39 7.12 8.16
N ASN A 17 15.25 5.87 8.59
CA ASN A 17 16.27 4.86 8.34
C ASN A 17 16.30 4.52 6.84
N ALA A 18 17.41 4.83 6.16
CA ALA A 18 17.64 4.56 4.74
C ALA A 18 17.42 3.08 4.35
N ALA A 19 17.60 2.15 5.29
CA ALA A 19 17.30 0.73 5.06
C ALA A 19 15.80 0.45 4.89
N CYS A 20 14.91 1.27 5.47
CA CYS A 20 13.46 1.14 5.30
C CYS A 20 12.96 1.82 4.02
N GLU A 21 13.52 2.97 3.68
CA GLU A 21 13.15 3.70 2.45
C GLU A 21 13.43 2.86 1.20
N LYS A 22 14.45 2.00 1.26
CA LYS A 22 14.86 1.06 0.22
C LYS A 22 14.42 -0.39 0.47
N ALA A 23 13.57 -0.63 1.47
CA ALA A 23 13.26 -1.98 1.89
C ALA A 23 12.44 -2.76 0.85
N CYS A 24 13.05 -3.80 0.28
CA CYS A 24 12.36 -4.82 -0.52
C CYS A 24 11.79 -5.98 0.32
N GLY A 25 12.17 -6.09 1.60
CA GLY A 25 11.87 -7.26 2.44
C GLY A 25 10.68 -7.10 3.39
N LYS A 26 10.20 -8.24 3.91
CA LYS A 26 9.08 -8.36 4.87
C LYS A 26 9.41 -7.93 6.30
N THR A 27 10.57 -7.34 6.52
CA THR A 27 11.06 -6.98 7.85
C THR A 27 11.49 -5.52 7.83
N CYS A 28 10.58 -4.59 8.13
CA CYS A 28 10.99 -3.29 8.65
C CYS A 28 11.32 -3.49 10.14
N LYS A 29 12.56 -3.21 10.51
CA LYS A 29 13.02 -3.07 11.91
C LYS A 29 13.19 -1.60 12.29
N CYS A 30 12.47 -0.75 11.58
CA CYS A 30 12.73 0.68 11.49
C CYS A 30 11.81 1.52 12.38
N HIS A 31 10.91 0.86 13.12
CA HIS A 31 9.92 1.44 14.03
C HIS A 31 9.03 2.56 13.43
N CYS A 32 9.08 2.79 12.12
CA CYS A 32 8.33 3.85 11.43
C CYS A 32 6.81 3.62 11.30
N ALA A 33 6.28 2.61 11.98
CA ALA A 33 4.89 2.15 11.81
C ALA A 33 4.48 1.79 10.35
N GLY A 34 5.45 1.65 9.45
CA GLY A 34 5.25 1.44 8.00
C GLY A 34 5.22 2.71 7.16
N SER A 35 5.14 3.90 7.76
CA SER A 35 4.93 5.18 7.06
C SER A 35 6.01 5.53 6.03
N GLY A 36 7.27 5.17 6.29
CA GLY A 36 8.41 5.40 5.39
C GLY A 36 8.82 4.21 4.54
N HIS A 37 8.06 3.11 4.58
CA HIS A 37 8.42 1.90 3.86
C HIS A 37 8.36 2.13 2.35
N ARG A 38 9.47 1.84 1.64
CA ARG A 38 9.59 2.04 0.18
C ARG A 38 9.40 3.48 -0.29
N CYS A 39 9.62 4.46 0.60
CA CYS A 39 9.46 5.88 0.26
C CYS A 39 10.29 6.28 -0.97
N ASP A 40 11.57 5.90 -1.04
CA ASP A 40 12.43 6.20 -2.19
C ASP A 40 11.86 5.66 -3.50
N LEU A 41 11.28 4.46 -3.46
CA LEU A 41 10.70 3.82 -4.64
C LEU A 41 9.42 4.55 -5.07
N ILE A 42 8.52 4.87 -4.12
CA ILE A 42 7.30 5.65 -4.37
C ILE A 42 7.67 6.99 -5.01
N GLN A 43 8.62 7.71 -4.42
CA GLN A 43 9.11 9.01 -4.88
C GLN A 43 9.68 8.97 -6.30
N GLN A 44 10.51 7.97 -6.61
CA GLN A 44 11.06 7.78 -7.95
C GLN A 44 9.97 7.44 -8.96
N THR A 45 9.07 6.54 -8.60
CA THR A 45 7.97 6.08 -9.46
C THR A 45 7.01 7.22 -9.81
N LEU A 46 6.63 8.07 -8.86
CA LEU A 46 5.79 9.24 -9.17
C LEU A 46 6.46 10.17 -10.18
N ARG A 47 7.78 10.34 -10.10
CA ARG A 47 8.59 11.13 -11.07
C ARG A 47 8.85 10.41 -12.41
N GLY A 48 8.09 9.37 -12.70
CA GLY A 48 8.17 8.63 -13.95
C GLY A 48 9.35 7.68 -14.09
N LYS A 49 10.10 7.41 -13.00
CA LYS A 49 11.27 6.53 -13.05
C LYS A 49 10.87 5.09 -12.75
N GLN A 50 11.16 4.19 -13.69
CA GLN A 50 11.12 2.75 -13.42
C GLN A 50 12.38 2.36 -12.65
N SER A 51 12.19 1.75 -11.47
CA SER A 51 13.32 1.34 -10.65
C SER A 51 13.80 -0.07 -11.03
N PRO A 52 15.11 -0.28 -11.17
CA PRO A 52 15.65 -1.62 -11.47
C PRO A 52 15.43 -2.62 -10.32
N ILE A 53 15.12 -2.14 -9.11
CA ILE A 53 14.92 -3.00 -7.93
C ILE A 53 13.54 -3.66 -7.91
N LEU A 54 12.60 -3.28 -8.80
CA LEU A 54 11.23 -3.82 -8.81
C LEU A 54 11.22 -5.35 -8.89
N ASN A 55 12.03 -5.94 -9.78
CA ASN A 55 12.16 -7.39 -9.90
C ASN A 55 12.65 -8.04 -8.59
N SER A 56 13.60 -7.41 -7.89
CA SER A 56 14.11 -7.92 -6.62
C SER A 56 13.11 -7.78 -5.46
N CYS A 57 12.33 -6.69 -5.46
CA CYS A 57 11.33 -6.40 -4.45
C CYS A 57 10.08 -7.27 -4.59
N PHE A 58 9.62 -7.49 -5.83
CA PHE A 58 8.29 -8.02 -6.11
C PHE A 58 8.28 -9.25 -7.03
N GLY A 59 9.45 -9.69 -7.48
CA GLY A 59 9.60 -10.76 -8.45
C GLY A 59 9.52 -10.23 -9.88
N ALA A 60 10.02 -11.04 -10.81
CA ALA A 60 9.96 -10.76 -12.23
C ALA A 60 8.53 -10.97 -12.77
N LEU A 61 8.21 -10.26 -13.85
CA LEU A 61 6.98 -10.51 -14.60
C LEU A 61 6.97 -11.92 -15.18
N PHE A 62 5.80 -12.54 -15.15
CA PHE A 62 5.51 -13.88 -15.64
C PHE A 62 4.16 -13.95 -16.35
N SER A 63 4.09 -14.81 -17.37
CA SER A 63 2.89 -15.06 -18.18
C SER A 63 1.83 -15.95 -17.51
N SER A 64 2.17 -16.64 -16.42
CA SER A 64 1.25 -17.50 -15.67
C SER A 64 1.56 -17.52 -14.18
N ALA A 65 0.52 -17.41 -13.35
CA ALA A 65 0.61 -17.44 -11.89
C ALA A 65 1.13 -18.79 -11.33
N THR A 66 1.05 -19.87 -12.11
CA THR A 66 1.47 -21.22 -11.71
C THR A 66 2.76 -21.69 -12.35
N ALA A 67 3.19 -21.07 -13.46
CA ALA A 67 4.38 -21.51 -14.18
C ALA A 67 5.64 -21.33 -13.33
N ASN A 68 6.53 -22.32 -13.32
CA ASN A 68 7.82 -22.16 -12.65
C ASN A 68 8.59 -20.95 -13.20
N PRO A 69 9.27 -20.15 -12.35
CA PRO A 69 10.20 -19.13 -12.82
C PRO A 69 11.23 -19.77 -13.76
N VAL A 70 11.40 -19.20 -14.94
CA VAL A 70 12.42 -19.64 -15.92
C VAL A 70 13.73 -18.89 -15.72
N GLN A 71 14.80 -19.30 -16.42
CA GLN A 71 16.12 -18.70 -16.26
C GLN A 71 16.09 -17.17 -16.42
N GLY A 72 16.58 -16.46 -15.40
CA GLY A 72 16.56 -14.99 -15.34
C GLY A 72 15.34 -14.38 -14.65
N GLN A 73 14.27 -15.14 -14.41
CA GLN A 73 13.15 -14.70 -13.57
C GLN A 73 13.47 -14.91 -12.10
N VAL A 74 13.26 -13.87 -11.30
CA VAL A 74 13.45 -13.89 -9.84
C VAL A 74 12.11 -13.92 -9.13
N VAL A 75 12.06 -14.60 -7.99
CA VAL A 75 10.92 -14.52 -7.06
C VAL A 75 11.17 -13.34 -6.11
N ALA A 76 10.12 -12.69 -5.64
CA ALA A 76 10.23 -11.56 -4.71
C ALA A 76 11.11 -11.89 -3.48
N SER A 77 11.85 -10.88 -3.00
CA SER A 77 12.73 -11.04 -1.84
C SER A 77 11.98 -11.62 -0.62
N GLY A 78 12.59 -12.62 0.03
CA GLY A 78 11.98 -13.32 1.17
C GLY A 78 10.82 -14.25 0.81
N ARG A 79 10.59 -14.55 -0.47
CA ARG A 79 9.74 -15.65 -0.94
C ARG A 79 10.61 -16.85 -1.33
N GLN A 80 10.00 -18.02 -1.31
CA GLN A 80 10.58 -19.25 -1.83
C GLN A 80 9.60 -19.85 -2.83
N TRP A 81 10.10 -20.35 -3.96
CA TRP A 81 9.29 -21.08 -4.94
C TRP A 81 9.67 -22.56 -4.95
N ASP A 82 8.69 -23.43 -4.75
CA ASP A 82 8.87 -24.88 -4.84
C ASP A 82 8.48 -25.31 -6.25
N SER A 83 9.47 -25.73 -7.04
CA SER A 83 9.35 -25.98 -8.47
C SER A 83 8.96 -27.43 -8.83
N SER A 84 8.83 -28.34 -7.86
CA SER A 84 8.68 -29.78 -8.14
C SER A 84 7.58 -30.48 -7.33
N PRO A 85 6.59 -31.15 -7.96
CA PRO A 85 6.32 -31.22 -9.39
C PRO A 85 5.75 -29.92 -9.97
N VAL A 86 5.78 -29.81 -11.31
CA VAL A 86 5.22 -28.70 -12.09
C VAL A 86 3.76 -28.44 -11.70
N ILE A 87 3.44 -27.17 -11.38
CA ILE A 87 2.09 -26.74 -11.04
C ILE A 87 1.30 -26.51 -12.32
N THR A 88 0.39 -27.42 -12.65
CA THR A 88 -0.47 -27.32 -13.83
C THR A 88 -1.79 -26.59 -13.55
N SER A 89 -2.16 -26.42 -12.28
CA SER A 89 -3.34 -25.66 -11.84
C SER A 89 -3.12 -25.06 -10.45
N ILE A 90 -3.87 -24.00 -10.11
CA ILE A 90 -3.69 -23.30 -8.83
C ILE A 90 -4.06 -24.25 -7.68
N PRO A 91 -3.10 -24.58 -6.78
CA PRO A 91 -3.36 -25.53 -5.70
C PRO A 91 -4.40 -25.00 -4.73
N GLN A 92 -5.25 -25.89 -4.23
CA GLN A 92 -6.35 -25.52 -3.33
C GLN A 92 -5.93 -25.49 -1.85
N THR A 93 -4.79 -26.07 -1.48
CA THR A 93 -4.29 -26.07 -0.10
C THR A 93 -2.76 -26.14 -0.05
N GLY A 94 -2.21 -25.89 1.14
CA GLY A 94 -0.78 -26.09 1.42
C GLY A 94 0.16 -25.00 0.90
N ARG A 95 1.46 -25.28 1.03
CA ARG A 95 2.56 -24.34 0.74
C ARG A 95 2.47 -23.73 -0.66
N ARG A 96 2.13 -24.53 -1.67
CA ARG A 96 2.10 -24.09 -3.07
C ARG A 96 0.95 -23.15 -3.39
N ALA A 97 -0.21 -23.38 -2.77
CA ALA A 97 -1.31 -22.44 -2.86
C ALA A 97 -0.87 -21.06 -2.34
N SER A 98 -0.19 -21.02 -1.19
CA SER A 98 0.38 -19.79 -0.64
C SER A 98 1.44 -19.15 -1.54
N GLN A 99 2.27 -19.93 -2.25
CA GLN A 99 3.27 -19.39 -3.18
C GLN A 99 2.61 -18.69 -4.37
N VAL A 100 1.56 -19.29 -4.94
CA VAL A 100 0.79 -18.67 -6.04
C VAL A 100 0.10 -17.39 -5.57
N GLU A 101 -0.55 -17.41 -4.40
CA GLU A 101 -1.21 -16.24 -3.81
C GLU A 101 -0.26 -15.07 -3.58
N GLN A 102 0.90 -15.37 -2.99
CA GLN A 102 1.95 -14.38 -2.75
C GLN A 102 2.43 -13.79 -4.07
N ARG A 103 2.68 -14.65 -5.06
CA ARG A 103 3.15 -14.25 -6.38
C ARG A 103 2.15 -13.35 -7.11
N ILE A 104 0.86 -13.65 -7.03
CA ILE A 104 -0.20 -12.79 -7.58
C ILE A 104 -0.10 -11.39 -6.97
N LEU A 105 -0.05 -11.28 -5.64
CA LEU A 105 -0.03 -9.98 -4.96
C LEU A 105 1.28 -9.21 -5.17
N ASP A 106 2.42 -9.91 -5.12
CA ASP A 106 3.73 -9.30 -5.30
C ASP A 106 3.83 -8.72 -6.73
N VAL A 107 3.45 -9.47 -7.77
CA VAL A 107 3.50 -8.98 -9.16
C VAL A 107 2.40 -7.96 -9.49
N SER A 108 1.21 -8.06 -8.89
CA SER A 108 0.23 -6.98 -8.99
C SER A 108 0.78 -5.66 -8.42
N LEU A 109 1.52 -5.69 -7.32
CA LEU A 109 2.17 -4.47 -6.81
C LEU A 109 3.31 -4.02 -7.75
N HIS A 110 4.09 -4.95 -8.31
CA HIS A 110 5.10 -4.64 -9.33
C HIS A 110 4.50 -3.88 -10.52
N ASP A 111 3.40 -4.38 -11.07
CA ASP A 111 2.73 -3.77 -12.22
C ASP A 111 2.12 -2.42 -11.87
N LEU A 112 1.56 -2.26 -10.66
CA LEU A 112 1.12 -0.95 -10.18
C LEU A 112 2.27 0.08 -10.19
N PHE A 113 3.46 -0.26 -9.70
CA PHE A 113 4.63 0.63 -9.77
C PHE A 113 5.01 0.97 -11.22
N ARG A 114 4.98 0.00 -12.14
CA ARG A 114 5.24 0.25 -13.57
C ARG A 114 4.21 1.16 -14.21
N PHE A 115 2.93 0.96 -13.88
CA PHE A 115 1.84 1.78 -14.41
C PHE A 115 1.95 3.21 -13.92
N VAL A 116 2.16 3.41 -12.62
CA VAL A 116 2.35 4.74 -12.04
C VAL A 116 3.57 5.44 -12.63
N ALA A 117 4.70 4.74 -12.83
CA ALA A 117 5.87 5.31 -13.48
C ALA A 117 5.57 5.73 -14.92
N THR A 118 4.77 4.98 -15.64
CA THR A 118 4.41 5.35 -17.02
C THR A 118 3.47 6.54 -17.09
N LEU A 119 2.58 6.69 -16.10
CA LEU A 119 1.70 7.86 -15.99
C LEU A 119 2.48 9.16 -15.74
N ASN A 120 3.75 9.08 -15.32
CA ASN A 120 4.64 10.22 -15.07
C ASN A 120 3.95 11.34 -14.27
N LEU A 121 3.47 10.98 -13.08
CA LEU A 121 2.78 11.85 -12.14
C LEU A 121 3.78 12.82 -11.45
N SER A 122 4.38 13.68 -12.27
CA SER A 122 5.32 14.72 -11.86
C SER A 122 4.58 15.95 -11.31
N GLY A 123 5.31 17.02 -10.96
CA GLY A 123 4.71 18.21 -10.35
C GLY A 123 4.53 18.06 -8.84
N SER A 124 3.31 18.25 -8.34
CA SER A 124 2.97 18.27 -6.90
C SER A 124 2.71 16.89 -6.28
N TRP A 125 2.61 15.84 -7.08
CA TRP A 125 2.33 14.46 -6.64
C TRP A 125 3.40 13.90 -5.67
N PRO A 126 4.71 14.07 -5.90
CA PRO A 126 5.72 13.69 -4.92
C PRO A 126 5.51 14.35 -3.54
N GLN A 127 5.24 15.66 -3.50
CA GLN A 127 4.99 16.40 -2.27
C GLN A 127 3.69 15.94 -1.59
N ALA A 128 2.65 15.68 -2.39
CA ALA A 128 1.39 15.12 -1.88
C ALA A 128 1.60 13.74 -1.23
N SER A 129 2.51 12.92 -1.79
CA SER A 129 2.85 11.63 -1.20
C SER A 129 3.66 11.76 0.09
N GLU A 130 4.53 12.76 0.21
CA GLU A 130 5.25 13.05 1.47
C GLU A 130 4.30 13.49 2.58
N ALA A 131 3.29 14.30 2.25
CA ALA A 131 2.23 14.71 3.16
C ALA A 131 1.44 13.48 3.69
N LEU A 132 1.17 12.51 2.82
CA LEU A 132 0.49 11.25 3.17
C LEU A 132 1.38 10.22 3.85
N MET A 133 2.68 10.45 4.03
CA MET A 133 3.59 9.42 4.56
C MET A 133 4.36 9.94 5.77
N MET A 134 5.36 10.76 5.52
CA MET A 134 6.40 11.03 6.51
C MET A 134 6.07 12.23 7.38
N LYS A 135 5.47 13.26 6.80
CA LYS A 135 5.36 14.59 7.42
C LYS A 135 4.60 14.59 8.75
N HIS A 136 3.53 13.79 8.84
CA HIS A 136 2.64 13.75 10.01
C HIS A 136 2.81 12.50 10.88
N SER A 137 3.77 11.62 10.57
CA SER A 137 3.90 10.30 11.21
C SER A 137 4.60 10.29 12.59
N ALA A 138 5.23 11.39 13.00
CA ALA A 138 6.07 11.42 14.20
C ALA A 138 5.31 11.09 15.51
N SER A 139 4.06 11.58 15.65
CA SER A 139 3.21 11.24 16.80
C SER A 139 2.88 9.75 16.83
N VAL A 140 2.58 9.17 15.67
CA VAL A 140 2.30 7.73 15.52
C VAL A 140 3.51 6.90 15.90
N GLN A 141 4.71 7.26 15.43
CA GLN A 141 5.95 6.55 15.75
C GLN A 141 6.20 6.54 17.26
N LYS A 142 6.10 7.71 17.91
CA LYS A 142 6.27 7.82 19.36
C LYS A 142 5.24 7.00 20.14
N SER A 143 3.98 6.98 19.70
CA SER A 143 2.93 6.20 20.35
C SER A 143 3.10 4.70 20.14
N VAL A 144 3.63 4.27 18.99
CA VAL A 144 3.99 2.86 18.73
C VAL A 144 5.17 2.41 19.58
N GLU A 145 6.23 3.21 19.67
CA GLU A 145 7.40 2.92 20.52
C GLU A 145 6.99 2.71 21.98
N ALA A 146 6.04 3.50 22.47
CA ALA A 146 5.55 3.42 23.85
C ALA A 146 4.78 2.13 24.18
N VAL A 147 4.22 1.44 23.19
CA VAL A 147 3.31 0.30 23.43
C VAL A 147 3.78 -1.02 22.85
N SER A 148 4.64 -1.00 21.83
CA SER A 148 4.95 -2.20 21.06
C SER A 148 6.31 -2.13 20.37
N ALA A 149 7.36 -1.63 21.03
CA ALA A 149 8.69 -1.45 20.43
C ALA A 149 9.21 -2.64 19.59
N ASN A 150 8.83 -3.89 19.89
CA ASN A 150 9.29 -5.09 19.18
C ASN A 150 8.21 -5.88 18.40
N ASP A 151 7.02 -5.31 18.16
CA ASP A 151 5.99 -6.03 17.41
C ASP A 151 6.18 -5.89 15.89
N ALA A 152 6.43 -7.01 15.22
CA ALA A 152 6.52 -7.08 13.75
C ALA A 152 5.21 -6.66 13.06
N SER A 153 4.07 -6.70 13.74
CA SER A 153 2.78 -6.24 13.23
C SER A 153 2.70 -4.71 13.05
N ASN A 154 3.57 -3.94 13.72
CA ASN A 154 3.61 -2.48 13.61
C ASN A 154 3.91 -2.00 12.19
N GLY A 155 4.62 -2.79 11.39
CA GLY A 155 4.90 -2.45 9.99
C GLY A 155 3.66 -2.39 9.10
N TYR A 156 2.51 -2.89 9.57
CA TYR A 156 1.23 -2.84 8.87
C TYR A 156 0.37 -1.65 9.28
N LEU A 157 0.73 -0.93 10.35
CA LEU A 157 -0.13 0.07 10.97
C LEU A 157 -0.50 1.20 10.01
N TRP A 158 0.49 1.77 9.32
CA TRP A 158 0.26 2.86 8.37
C TRP A 158 -0.65 2.42 7.23
N ALA A 159 -0.42 1.23 6.69
CA ALA A 159 -1.21 0.70 5.60
C ALA A 159 -2.66 0.36 6.01
N ALA A 160 -2.87 -0.13 7.24
CA ALA A 160 -4.20 -0.32 7.80
C ALA A 160 -4.97 1.00 7.85
N GLY A 161 -4.30 2.07 8.29
CA GLY A 161 -4.84 3.42 8.28
C GLY A 161 -5.13 3.96 6.87
N MET A 162 -4.25 3.71 5.90
CA MET A 162 -4.49 4.07 4.50
C MET A 162 -5.70 3.34 3.90
N ALA A 163 -5.89 2.06 4.24
CA ALA A 163 -7.07 1.31 3.83
C ALA A 163 -8.34 1.91 4.44
N ALA A 164 -8.33 2.25 5.74
CA ALA A 164 -9.44 2.90 6.41
C ALA A 164 -9.77 4.27 5.83
N LEU A 165 -8.74 5.06 5.48
CA LEU A 165 -8.85 6.35 4.82
C LEU A 165 -9.43 6.23 3.40
N SER A 166 -8.96 5.25 2.63
CA SER A 166 -9.48 4.97 1.29
C SER A 166 -10.95 4.56 1.33
N ASP A 167 -11.35 3.69 2.26
CA ASP A 167 -12.76 3.30 2.43
C ASP A 167 -13.63 4.50 2.82
N PHE A 168 -13.16 5.32 3.75
CA PHE A 168 -13.85 6.56 4.13
C PHE A 168 -14.10 7.46 2.92
N PHE A 169 -13.07 7.80 2.13
CA PHE A 169 -13.25 8.65 0.95
C PHE A 169 -14.07 8.00 -0.15
N SER A 170 -13.95 6.68 -0.33
CA SER A 170 -14.74 5.93 -1.33
C SER A 170 -16.22 5.87 -0.96
N SER A 171 -16.56 6.00 0.33
CA SER A 171 -17.93 6.03 0.81
C SER A 171 -18.62 7.39 0.66
N LEU A 172 -17.85 8.45 0.33
CA LEU A 172 -18.42 9.77 0.08
C LEU A 172 -19.20 9.73 -1.24
N GLY A 173 -20.39 10.35 -1.24
CA GLY A 173 -21.16 10.51 -2.48
C GLY A 173 -20.39 11.38 -3.48
N ALA A 174 -20.62 11.18 -4.78
CA ALA A 174 -19.94 11.92 -5.84
C ALA A 174 -20.06 13.45 -5.74
N ASN A 175 -21.11 13.94 -5.06
CA ASN A 175 -21.39 15.35 -4.86
C ASN A 175 -21.16 15.83 -3.41
N SER A 176 -20.58 14.98 -2.55
CA SER A 176 -20.30 15.36 -1.17
C SER A 176 -19.16 16.40 -1.15
N PRO A 177 -19.28 17.49 -0.35
CA PRO A 177 -18.16 18.41 -0.17
C PRO A 177 -16.97 17.69 0.46
N PHE A 178 -15.77 18.21 0.23
CA PHE A 178 -14.58 17.66 0.87
C PHE A 178 -14.74 17.73 2.41
N PRO A 179 -14.58 16.61 3.13
CA PRO A 179 -14.82 16.55 4.55
C PRO A 179 -13.79 17.38 5.33
N SER A 180 -14.22 17.96 6.45
CA SER A 180 -13.33 18.64 7.39
C SER A 180 -12.33 17.66 8.02
N LEU A 181 -11.23 18.19 8.58
CA LEU A 181 -10.22 17.39 9.28
C LEU A 181 -10.84 16.49 10.36
N THR A 182 -11.76 17.02 11.17
CA THR A 182 -12.44 16.26 12.23
C THR A 182 -13.32 15.14 11.67
N GLN A 183 -14.00 15.37 10.54
CA GLN A 183 -14.81 14.35 9.87
C GLN A 183 -13.92 13.23 9.32
N ILE A 184 -12.79 13.57 8.70
CA ILE A 184 -11.82 12.58 8.20
C ILE A 184 -11.28 11.75 9.37
N GLN A 185 -10.79 12.42 10.43
CA GLN A 185 -10.25 11.74 11.60
C GLN A 185 -11.27 10.80 12.23
N THR A 186 -12.51 11.26 12.44
CA THR A 186 -13.59 10.45 13.02
C THR A 186 -13.92 9.26 12.12
N GLY A 187 -14.04 9.48 10.81
CA GLY A 187 -14.31 8.42 9.84
C GLY A 187 -13.22 7.35 9.83
N VAL A 188 -11.95 7.76 9.84
CA VAL A 188 -10.81 6.85 9.89
C VAL A 188 -10.78 6.09 11.21
N SER A 189 -10.96 6.76 12.36
CA SER A 189 -11.02 6.09 13.68
C SER A 189 -12.16 5.08 13.75
N ASN A 190 -13.34 5.42 13.23
CA ASN A 190 -14.48 4.51 13.17
C ASN A 190 -14.15 3.28 12.31
N ASN A 191 -13.56 3.48 11.14
CA ASN A 191 -13.13 2.37 10.29
C ASN A 191 -12.09 1.49 10.99
N LEU A 192 -11.04 2.08 11.58
CA LEU A 192 -9.99 1.36 12.31
C LEU A 192 -10.52 0.54 13.51
N SER A 193 -11.64 0.97 14.12
CA SER A 193 -12.29 0.22 15.20
C SER A 193 -12.95 -1.08 14.71
N THR A 194 -13.19 -1.20 13.41
CA THR A 194 -13.73 -2.44 12.82
C THR A 194 -12.63 -3.47 12.66
N ALA A 195 -13.00 -4.74 12.85
CA ALA A 195 -12.06 -5.85 12.80
C ALA A 195 -11.40 -6.05 11.41
N SER A 196 -11.97 -5.47 10.34
CA SER A 196 -11.47 -5.62 8.97
C SER A 196 -10.08 -5.00 8.79
N TYR A 197 -9.80 -3.85 9.42
CA TYR A 197 -8.54 -3.13 9.25
C TYR A 197 -7.46 -3.59 10.21
N SER A 198 -7.85 -4.03 11.40
CA SER A 198 -6.92 -4.45 12.44
C SER A 198 -6.49 -5.92 12.35
N LYS A 199 -7.08 -6.74 11.47
CA LYS A 199 -6.72 -8.15 11.29
C LYS A 199 -5.67 -8.37 10.20
N LEU A 200 -4.60 -9.05 10.59
CA LEU A 200 -3.65 -9.67 9.67
C LEU A 200 -4.08 -11.11 9.43
N ALA A 201 -4.44 -11.46 8.21
CA ALA A 201 -4.96 -12.77 7.88
C ALA A 201 -4.20 -13.36 6.69
N TYR A 202 -3.79 -14.61 6.82
CA TYR A 202 -3.45 -15.41 5.66
C TYR A 202 -4.74 -15.88 4.99
N PRO A 203 -4.83 -15.93 3.65
CA PRO A 203 -6.03 -16.36 2.94
C PRO A 203 -6.62 -17.68 3.46
N ARG A 204 -5.77 -18.59 3.92
CA ARG A 204 -6.16 -19.96 4.32
C ARG A 204 -6.07 -20.23 5.83
N ARG A 205 -5.85 -19.23 6.69
CA ARG A 205 -5.84 -19.44 8.15
C ARG A 205 -7.16 -19.00 8.79
N SER A 206 -7.73 -19.89 9.59
CA SER A 206 -8.93 -19.64 10.40
C SER A 206 -8.70 -18.68 11.57
N LYS A 207 -7.45 -18.59 12.07
CA LYS A 207 -7.05 -17.64 13.12
C LYS A 207 -6.18 -16.53 12.52
N ALA A 208 -6.71 -15.31 12.51
CA ALA A 208 -6.03 -14.10 12.07
C ALA A 208 -5.46 -13.35 13.29
N PRO A 209 -4.13 -13.16 13.43
CA PRO A 209 -3.60 -12.23 14.41
C PRO A 209 -4.11 -10.80 14.15
N THR A 210 -4.14 -9.98 15.20
CA THR A 210 -4.47 -8.55 15.11
C THR A 210 -3.20 -7.70 15.14
N ILE A 211 -3.25 -6.52 14.55
CA ILE A 211 -2.24 -5.48 14.73
C ILE A 211 -2.37 -4.98 16.17
N HIS A 212 -1.46 -5.40 17.06
CA HIS A 212 -1.60 -5.14 18.50
C HIS A 212 -1.62 -3.64 18.82
N ALA A 213 -0.87 -2.84 18.06
CA ALA A 213 -0.85 -1.39 18.23
C ALA A 213 -2.22 -0.71 18.01
N LEU A 214 -3.09 -1.25 17.14
CA LEU A 214 -4.44 -0.71 16.92
C LEU A 214 -5.41 -0.98 18.09
N ASN A 215 -5.11 -1.94 18.96
CA ASN A 215 -5.86 -2.15 20.19
C ASN A 215 -5.60 -1.03 21.21
N ASN A 216 -4.58 -0.18 20.97
CA ASN A 216 -4.33 1.00 21.79
C ASN A 216 -5.09 2.21 21.23
N PHE A 217 -6.04 2.72 22.00
CA PHE A 217 -6.87 3.86 21.61
C PHE A 217 -6.06 5.12 21.25
N LYS A 218 -4.94 5.37 21.96
CA LYS A 218 -4.08 6.52 21.69
C LYS A 218 -3.40 6.40 20.32
N VAL A 219 -2.83 5.24 20.01
CA VAL A 219 -2.19 4.98 18.70
C VAL A 219 -3.21 5.15 17.56
N SER A 220 -4.41 4.60 17.72
CA SER A 220 -5.47 4.72 16.71
C SER A 220 -5.89 6.16 16.45
N ASN A 221 -5.96 7.00 17.49
CA ASN A 221 -6.26 8.43 17.34
C ASN A 221 -5.13 9.22 16.70
N ASP A 222 -3.88 8.99 17.14
CA ASP A 222 -2.71 9.66 16.56
C ASP A 222 -2.55 9.29 15.07
N LEU A 223 -2.82 8.03 14.72
CA LEU A 223 -2.83 7.54 13.35
C LEU A 223 -3.93 8.22 12.52
N ALA A 224 -5.16 8.25 13.02
CA ALA A 224 -6.28 8.90 12.33
C ALA A 224 -6.05 10.40 12.13
N GLU A 225 -5.48 11.09 13.12
CA GLU A 225 -5.14 12.51 13.03
C GLU A 225 -4.03 12.75 11.98
N ALA A 226 -2.96 11.94 12.01
CA ALA A 226 -1.86 12.06 11.06
C ALA A 226 -2.34 11.86 9.61
N LEU A 227 -3.18 10.86 9.38
CA LEU A 227 -3.79 10.58 8.08
C LEU A 227 -4.74 11.68 7.62
N ALA A 228 -5.55 12.22 8.53
CA ALA A 228 -6.45 13.34 8.22
C ALA A 228 -5.68 14.60 7.79
N LYS A 229 -4.61 14.96 8.53
CA LYS A 229 -3.73 16.07 8.16
C LYS A 229 -3.06 15.85 6.80
N GLY A 230 -2.51 14.65 6.59
CA GLY A 230 -1.90 14.26 5.32
C GLY A 230 -2.87 14.33 4.14
N ALA A 231 -4.12 13.87 4.35
CA ALA A 231 -5.16 13.90 3.32
C ALA A 231 -5.59 15.31 2.95
N VAL A 232 -5.80 16.20 3.92
CA VAL A 232 -6.15 17.61 3.67
C VAL A 232 -5.03 18.31 2.89
N GLU A 233 -3.78 18.11 3.29
CA GLU A 233 -2.63 18.72 2.63
C GLU A 233 -2.43 18.17 1.21
N ALA A 234 -2.49 16.85 1.04
CA ALA A 234 -2.39 16.21 -0.28
C ALA A 234 -3.53 16.64 -1.20
N TYR A 235 -4.75 16.81 -0.69
CA TYR A 235 -5.89 17.32 -1.44
C TYR A 235 -5.60 18.71 -2.03
N GLN A 236 -5.03 19.61 -1.22
CA GLN A 236 -4.62 20.95 -1.67
C GLN A 236 -3.52 20.88 -2.73
N LEU A 237 -2.49 20.05 -2.52
CA LEU A 237 -1.38 19.87 -3.46
C LEU A 237 -1.83 19.26 -4.79
N LEU A 238 -2.89 18.44 -4.78
CA LEU A 238 -3.50 17.81 -5.95
C LEU A 238 -4.63 18.66 -6.54
N ASN A 239 -4.58 19.98 -6.37
CA ASN A 239 -5.56 20.93 -6.93
C ASN A 239 -7.01 20.58 -6.59
N GLN A 240 -7.26 20.10 -5.38
CA GLN A 240 -8.60 19.75 -4.88
C GLN A 240 -9.28 18.63 -5.69
N ASN A 241 -8.50 17.76 -6.33
CA ASN A 241 -9.01 16.60 -7.05
C ASN A 241 -9.10 15.37 -6.13
N LEU A 242 -10.34 15.00 -5.76
CA LEU A 242 -10.59 13.85 -4.90
C LEU A 242 -10.18 12.52 -5.55
N ASN A 243 -10.32 12.37 -6.88
CA ASN A 243 -9.93 11.14 -7.57
C ASN A 243 -8.41 10.96 -7.59
N ASP A 244 -7.65 12.05 -7.67
CA ASP A 244 -6.18 12.02 -7.57
C ASP A 244 -5.73 11.72 -6.15
N LEU A 245 -6.36 12.35 -5.16
CA LEU A 245 -6.10 12.04 -3.75
C LEU A 245 -6.37 10.58 -3.43
N LEU A 246 -7.55 10.07 -3.83
CA LEU A 246 -7.96 8.70 -3.57
C LEU A 246 -7.00 7.71 -4.25
N PHE A 247 -6.62 7.98 -5.50
CA PHE A 247 -5.62 7.17 -6.20
C PHE A 247 -4.27 7.15 -5.47
N LEU A 248 -3.81 8.31 -4.98
CA LEU A 248 -2.54 8.41 -4.27
C LEU A 248 -2.56 7.67 -2.92
N ILE A 249 -3.65 7.80 -2.14
CA ILE A 249 -3.87 7.05 -0.89
C ILE A 249 -3.80 5.55 -1.16
N GLN A 250 -4.49 5.08 -2.20
CA GLN A 250 -4.56 3.66 -2.56
C GLN A 250 -3.19 3.13 -3.05
N PHE A 251 -2.45 3.92 -3.82
CA PHE A 251 -1.10 3.56 -4.22
C PHE A 251 -0.16 3.46 -3.00
N ILE A 252 -0.15 4.47 -2.13
CA ILE A 252 0.71 4.53 -0.94
C ILE A 252 0.37 3.40 0.03
N GLY A 253 -0.92 3.16 0.33
CA GLY A 253 -1.33 2.06 1.21
C GLY A 253 -0.85 0.70 0.72
N SER A 254 -0.91 0.47 -0.60
CA SER A 254 -0.41 -0.75 -1.23
C SER A 254 1.12 -0.85 -1.14
N ALA A 255 1.82 0.23 -1.48
CA ALA A 255 3.27 0.30 -1.54
C ALA A 255 3.96 0.20 -0.17
N THR A 256 3.39 0.83 0.85
CA THR A 256 3.95 0.86 2.21
C THR A 256 3.66 -0.41 3.01
N THR A 257 2.77 -1.28 2.52
CA THR A 257 2.48 -2.57 3.19
C THR A 257 3.67 -3.52 3.11
N VAL A 258 4.07 -4.03 4.29
CA VAL A 258 5.20 -4.96 4.43
C VAL A 258 4.97 -6.29 3.70
N ASP A 259 3.76 -6.86 3.80
CA ASP A 259 3.37 -8.07 3.06
C ASP A 259 1.85 -8.05 2.76
N LEU A 260 1.46 -7.71 1.53
CA LEU A 260 0.06 -7.65 1.11
C LEU A 260 -0.69 -8.97 1.32
N TRP A 261 0.02 -10.11 1.25
CA TRP A 261 -0.56 -11.43 1.46
C TRP A 261 -1.15 -11.64 2.86
N ARG A 262 -0.70 -10.84 3.83
CA ARG A 262 -1.21 -10.87 5.21
C ARG A 262 -2.21 -9.76 5.51
N HIS A 263 -2.38 -8.77 4.64
CA HIS A 263 -3.17 -7.59 4.95
C HIS A 263 -4.29 -7.39 3.93
N PRO A 264 -5.39 -8.14 4.09
CA PRO A 264 -6.38 -8.22 3.05
C PRO A 264 -7.16 -6.90 2.90
N ALA A 265 -7.31 -6.09 3.96
CA ALA A 265 -7.98 -4.78 3.87
C ALA A 265 -7.25 -3.85 2.91
N VAL A 266 -5.92 -3.84 2.95
CA VAL A 266 -5.11 -3.09 1.98
C VAL A 266 -5.33 -3.63 0.57
N VAL A 267 -5.41 -4.95 0.40
CA VAL A 267 -5.66 -5.51 -0.94
C VAL A 267 -7.01 -5.01 -1.51
N ARG A 268 -8.07 -5.04 -0.69
CA ARG A 268 -9.42 -4.60 -1.09
C ARG A 268 -9.54 -3.10 -1.30
N TYR A 269 -9.09 -2.31 -0.33
CA TYR A 269 -9.34 -0.87 -0.29
C TYR A 269 -8.21 -0.04 -0.90
N CYS A 270 -7.04 -0.63 -1.18
CA CYS A 270 -5.90 0.07 -1.77
C CYS A 270 -5.44 -0.58 -3.08
N LEU A 271 -4.98 -1.84 -3.07
CA LEU A 271 -4.31 -2.45 -4.23
C LEU A 271 -5.25 -2.57 -5.44
N GLN A 272 -6.42 -3.18 -5.24
CA GLN A 272 -7.41 -3.36 -6.29
C GLN A 272 -7.84 -2.02 -6.91
N PRO A 273 -8.35 -1.02 -6.15
CA PRO A 273 -8.79 0.22 -6.76
C PRO A 273 -7.64 1.05 -7.37
N ALA A 274 -6.42 0.99 -6.80
CA ALA A 274 -5.25 1.62 -7.41
C ALA A 274 -4.92 1.02 -8.79
N LEU A 275 -4.85 -0.30 -8.90
CA LEU A 275 -4.64 -0.98 -10.18
C LEU A 275 -5.70 -0.58 -11.21
N GLN A 276 -6.97 -0.48 -10.79
CA GLN A 276 -8.09 -0.22 -11.69
C GLN A 276 -7.99 1.21 -12.23
N THR A 277 -7.65 2.14 -11.35
CA THR A 277 -7.47 3.55 -11.68
C THR A 277 -6.26 3.75 -12.58
N ALA A 278 -5.11 3.14 -12.26
CA ALA A 278 -3.91 3.25 -13.06
C ALA A 278 -4.12 2.72 -14.49
N LEU A 279 -4.77 1.56 -14.62
CA LEU A 279 -5.09 0.95 -15.92
C LEU A 279 -6.08 1.80 -16.72
N THR A 280 -7.11 2.33 -16.07
CA THR A 280 -8.07 3.24 -16.72
C THR A 280 -7.35 4.48 -17.27
N ARG A 281 -6.47 5.10 -16.47
CA ARG A 281 -5.68 6.27 -16.89
C ARG A 281 -4.76 5.94 -18.05
N LEU A 282 -4.06 4.80 -18.02
CA LEU A 282 -3.19 4.36 -19.11
C LEU A 282 -3.95 4.16 -20.42
N LYS A 283 -5.11 3.48 -20.37
CA LYS A 283 -5.98 3.30 -21.55
C LYS A 283 -6.41 4.64 -22.14
N ASN A 284 -6.80 5.59 -21.29
CA ASN A 284 -7.25 6.91 -21.73
C ASN A 284 -6.10 7.76 -22.29
N SER A 285 -4.88 7.56 -21.82
CA SER A 285 -3.70 8.32 -22.24
C SER A 285 -3.12 7.92 -23.60
N GLN A 286 -3.70 6.92 -24.29
CA GLN A 286 -3.19 6.36 -25.56
C GLN A 286 -1.68 6.02 -25.55
N VAL A 287 -1.08 5.81 -24.38
CA VAL A 287 0.31 5.36 -24.27
C VAL A 287 0.38 3.96 -24.87
N SER A 288 1.10 3.85 -25.98
CA SER A 288 1.14 2.67 -26.84
C SER A 288 1.47 1.40 -26.06
N SER A 289 0.72 0.35 -26.38
CA SER A 289 0.58 -1.00 -25.79
C SER A 289 1.83 -1.88 -25.76
N SER A 290 3.03 -1.29 -25.72
CA SER A 290 4.31 -1.99 -25.63
C SER A 290 4.71 -2.39 -24.19
N MET A 291 3.96 -1.95 -23.18
CA MET A 291 4.07 -2.54 -21.84
C MET A 291 3.47 -3.93 -21.88
N GLY A 292 4.32 -4.94 -22.13
CA GLY A 292 3.98 -6.34 -21.92
C GLY A 292 3.44 -6.52 -20.51
N TYR A 293 2.13 -6.67 -20.40
CA TYR A 293 1.43 -7.02 -19.17
C TYR A 293 1.93 -8.39 -18.73
N SER A 294 2.34 -8.51 -17.47
CA SER A 294 2.79 -9.78 -16.93
C SER A 294 1.71 -10.83 -17.12
N MET A 295 0.49 -10.53 -16.69
CA MET A 295 -0.67 -11.39 -16.90
C MET A 295 -1.58 -10.71 -17.92
N VAL A 296 -1.47 -11.17 -19.17
CA VAL A 296 -2.17 -10.70 -20.37
C VAL A 296 -3.59 -10.22 -20.05
N THR A 297 -3.84 -8.92 -20.24
CA THR A 297 -5.09 -8.16 -19.99
C THR A 297 -5.47 -7.85 -18.52
N PRO A 298 -5.85 -6.59 -18.22
CA PRO A 298 -6.32 -6.12 -16.91
C PRO A 298 -7.34 -7.04 -16.21
N SER A 299 -8.24 -7.66 -16.97
CA SER A 299 -9.24 -8.58 -16.42
C SER A 299 -8.59 -9.72 -15.64
N ASN A 300 -7.47 -10.27 -16.11
CA ASN A 300 -6.88 -11.47 -15.51
C ASN A 300 -6.28 -11.22 -14.11
N GLU A 301 -5.67 -10.07 -13.83
CA GLU A 301 -5.15 -9.76 -12.48
C GLU A 301 -6.27 -9.53 -11.47
N PHE A 302 -7.27 -8.74 -11.86
CA PHE A 302 -8.46 -8.50 -11.04
C PHE A 302 -9.22 -9.79 -10.78
N ASP A 303 -9.39 -10.61 -11.82
CA ASP A 303 -10.04 -11.90 -11.74
C ASP A 303 -9.24 -12.86 -10.87
N LEU A 304 -7.91 -12.86 -10.92
CA LEU A 304 -7.09 -13.71 -10.03
C LEU A 304 -7.20 -13.27 -8.56
N ILE A 305 -7.15 -11.97 -8.26
CA ILE A 305 -7.33 -11.49 -6.88
C ILE A 305 -8.76 -11.79 -6.40
N ASN A 306 -9.79 -11.50 -7.21
CA ASN A 306 -11.19 -11.70 -6.83
C ASN A 306 -11.57 -13.19 -6.77
N ASN A 307 -11.21 -13.98 -7.77
CA ASN A 307 -11.61 -15.38 -7.86
C ASN A 307 -10.80 -16.27 -6.92
N HIS A 308 -9.56 -15.93 -6.60
CA HIS A 308 -8.69 -16.79 -5.79
C HIS A 308 -8.36 -16.27 -4.39
N LEU A 309 -8.30 -14.95 -4.15
CA LEU A 309 -7.97 -14.43 -2.82
C LEU A 309 -9.21 -13.97 -2.05
N LYS A 310 -10.09 -13.19 -2.69
CA LYS A 310 -11.28 -12.63 -2.04
C LYS A 310 -12.19 -13.71 -1.45
N ASN A 311 -12.47 -14.77 -2.20
CA ASN A 311 -13.27 -15.90 -1.72
C ASN A 311 -12.64 -16.65 -0.54
N LEU A 312 -11.30 -16.67 -0.43
CA LEU A 312 -10.60 -17.31 0.68
C LEU A 312 -10.62 -16.44 1.94
N TRP A 313 -10.46 -15.12 1.79
CA TRP A 313 -10.60 -14.20 2.92
C TRP A 313 -12.05 -14.12 3.43
N LEU A 314 -13.06 -14.11 2.53
CA LEU A 314 -14.49 -14.09 2.89
C LEU A 314 -14.96 -15.36 3.63
N LYS A 315 -14.41 -16.54 3.30
CA LYS A 315 -14.73 -17.80 4.02
C LYS A 315 -14.43 -17.73 5.52
N ASN A 316 -13.59 -16.80 5.97
CA ASN A 316 -13.18 -16.68 7.36
C ASN A 316 -14.09 -15.78 8.23
N LYS A 317 -15.30 -15.40 7.78
CA LYS A 317 -16.35 -14.63 8.50
C LYS A 317 -15.90 -13.34 9.21
N ASN A 318 -14.67 -12.91 8.97
CA ASN A 318 -14.02 -11.74 9.57
C ASN A 318 -13.66 -10.71 8.51
N TRP A 319 -14.39 -10.78 7.39
CA TRP A 319 -14.20 -10.13 6.10
C TRP A 319 -15.55 -9.75 5.52
#